data_AF-A0A7C2RVB4-F1
#
_entry.id   AF-A0A7C2RVB4-F1
#
_cell.length_a   1.000
_cell.length_b   1.000
_cell.length_c   1.000
_cell.angle_alpha   90.00
_cell.angle_beta   90.00
_cell.angle_gamma   90.00
#
_symmetry.space_group_name_H-M   'P 1'
#
loop_
_entity.id
_entity.type
_entity.pdbx_description
1 polymer ?
#
loop_
_entity_poly.entity_id
_entity_poly.type
_entity_poly.pdbx_seq_one_letter_code
_entity_poly.pdbx_strand_id
1 'polypeptide(L)' 'MHNNQLNQAWNSVERMFAVINFTPDGNVIEANNVFIDAMGYAPDEIQGQHHRIFCDDSLVQSDAYQAFWEALN' A
#
# COMPACT_ATOMS: atom_id res chain seq x y z
N MET A 1 20.02 -21.69 0.94
CA MET A 1 20.22 -21.20 -0.45
C MET A 1 18.92 -20.73 -1.11
N HIS A 2 17.78 -21.42 -0.93
CA HIS A 2 16.50 -21.08 -1.57
C HIS A 2 15.93 -19.69 -1.17
N ASN A 3 16.05 -19.25 0.09
CA ASN A 3 15.57 -17.93 0.53
C ASN A 3 16.37 -16.73 -0.01
N ASN A 4 17.58 -16.94 -0.51
CA ASN A 4 18.43 -15.82 -0.97
C ASN A 4 17.90 -15.23 -2.29
N GLN A 5 17.37 -16.07 -3.19
CA GLN A 5 16.82 -15.63 -4.47
C GLN A 5 15.52 -14.83 -4.28
N LEU A 6 14.63 -15.28 -3.38
CA LEU A 6 13.40 -14.55 -3.07
C LEU A 6 13.69 -13.19 -2.45
N ASN A 7 14.64 -13.12 -1.51
CA ASN A 7 15.05 -11.84 -0.92
C ASN A 7 15.68 -10.91 -1.96
N GLN A 8 16.50 -11.43 -2.88
CA GLN A 8 17.07 -10.61 -3.96
C GLN A 8 16.02 -10.09 -4.94
N ALA A 9 15.05 -10.93 -5.30
CA ALA A 9 13.93 -10.54 -6.14
C ALA A 9 13.06 -9.48 -5.44
N TRP A 10 12.68 -9.72 -4.18
CA TRP A 10 11.91 -8.78 -3.37
C TRP A 10 12.61 -7.43 -3.23
N ASN A 11 13.89 -7.43 -2.84
CA ASN A 11 14.68 -6.21 -2.72
C ASN A 11 14.77 -5.43 -4.05
N SER A 12 14.69 -6.12 -5.19
CA SER A 12 14.68 -5.46 -6.50
C SER A 12 13.32 -4.83 -6.78
N VAL A 13 12.23 -5.50 -6.41
CA VAL A 13 10.87 -4.96 -6.51
C VAL A 13 10.71 -3.74 -5.60
N GLU A 14 11.10 -3.87 -4.33
CA GLU A 14 11.02 -2.82 -3.32
C GLU A 14 11.81 -1.56 -3.71
N ARG A 15 12.91 -1.68 -4.45
CA ARG A 15 13.68 -0.51 -4.90
C ARG A 15 13.19 0.12 -6.19
N MET A 16 12.48 -0.63 -7.04
CA MET A 16 12.14 -0.19 -8.39
C MET A 16 10.67 0.20 -8.57
N PHE A 17 9.78 -0.31 -7.71
CA PHE A 17 8.35 -0.09 -7.81
C PHE A 17 7.80 0.51 -6.52
N ALA A 18 6.70 1.25 -6.63
CA ALA A 18 5.94 1.70 -5.48
C ALA A 18 5.25 0.49 -4.81
N VAL A 19 5.56 0.24 -3.54
CA VAL A 19 5.04 -0.89 -2.76
C VAL A 19 4.46 -0.37 -1.46
N ILE A 20 3.26 -0.85 -1.14
CA ILE A 20 2.55 -0.55 0.10
C ILE A 20 1.81 -1.79 0.58
N ASN A 21 1.79 -1.99 1.90
CA ASN A 21 1.12 -3.09 2.57
C ASN A 21 0.00 -2.53 3.45
N PHE A 22 -1.17 -3.15 3.37
CA PHE A 22 -2.35 -2.78 4.16
C PHE A 22 -2.79 -3.93 5.06
N THR A 23 -3.47 -3.59 6.15
CA THR A 23 -4.31 -4.54 6.89
C THR A 23 -5.53 -4.91 6.03
N PRO A 24 -6.24 -6.02 6.34
CA PRO A 24 -7.54 -6.32 5.73
C PRO A 24 -8.57 -5.19 5.91
N ASP A 25 -8.48 -4.44 7.01
CA ASP A 25 -9.30 -3.23 7.24
C ASP A 25 -8.80 -1.98 6.47
N GLY A 26 -7.84 -2.13 5.57
CA GLY A 26 -7.34 -1.07 4.69
C GLY A 26 -6.38 -0.05 5.29
N ASN A 27 -5.83 -0.29 6.48
CA ASN A 27 -4.87 0.61 7.13
C ASN A 27 -3.43 0.30 6.73
N VAL A 28 -2.62 1.33 6.51
CA VAL A 28 -1.21 1.18 6.13
C VAL A 28 -0.42 0.49 7.24
N ILE A 29 0.27 -0.58 6.87
CA ILE A 29 1.28 -1.27 7.70
C ILE A 29 2.67 -0.70 7.41
N GLU A 30 3.03 -0.60 6.13
CA GLU A 30 4.30 -0.06 5.67
C GLU A 30 4.18 0.36 4.21
N ALA A 31 4.99 1.34 3.80
CA ALA A 31 5.17 1.70 2.40
C ALA A 31 6.65 2.01 2.16
N ASN A 32 7.14 1.71 0.97
CA ASN A 32 8.52 2.03 0.60
C ASN A 32 8.67 3.50 0.17
N ASN A 33 9.90 4.00 0.16
CA ASN A 33 10.19 5.40 -0.22
C ASN A 33 9.70 5.73 -1.64
N VAL A 34 9.75 4.77 -2.57
CA VAL A 34 9.26 4.97 -3.94
C VAL A 34 7.77 5.30 -3.96
N PHE A 35 6.96 4.63 -3.13
CA PHE A 35 5.53 4.94 -2.98
C PHE A 35 5.32 6.31 -2.32
N ILE A 36 6.02 6.57 -1.21
CA ILE A 36 5.89 7.81 -0.43
C ILE A 36 6.21 9.04 -1.31
N ASP A 37 7.31 8.98 -2.03
CA ASP A 37 7.75 10.04 -2.94
C ASP A 37 6.77 10.23 -4.11
N ALA A 38 6.22 9.14 -4.66
CA ALA A 38 5.26 9.21 -5.76
C ALA A 38 3.92 9.82 -5.35
N MET A 39 3.48 9.57 -4.11
CA MET A 39 2.22 10.10 -3.58
C MET A 39 2.37 11.48 -2.92
N GLY A 40 3.60 11.92 -2.62
CA GLY A 40 3.89 13.25 -2.09
C GLY A 40 3.59 13.42 -0.58
N TYR A 41 3.62 12.34 0.18
CA TYR A 41 3.41 12.35 1.63
C TYR A 41 4.74 12.27 2.40
N ALA A 42 4.75 12.63 3.68
CA ALA A 42 5.79 12.23 4.61
C ALA A 42 5.51 10.82 5.19
N PRO A 43 6.56 10.05 5.56
CA PRO A 43 6.38 8.70 6.12
C PRO A 43 5.46 8.66 7.35
N ASP A 44 5.60 9.64 8.25
CA ASP A 44 4.82 9.72 9.49
C ASP A 44 3.34 10.09 9.25
N GLU A 45 3.00 10.63 8.08
CA GLU A 45 1.63 11.03 7.75
C GLU A 45 0.76 9.84 7.33
N ILE A 46 1.37 8.78 6.77
CA ILE A 46 0.63 7.68 6.16
C ILE A 46 0.49 6.46 7.07
N GLN A 47 1.34 6.30 8.07
CA GLN A 47 1.34 5.12 8.94
C GLN A 47 -0.01 4.98 9.66
N GLY A 48 -0.67 3.84 9.49
CA GLY A 48 -2.00 3.57 10.07
C GLY A 48 -3.17 4.31 9.41
N GLN A 49 -2.94 5.13 8.38
CA GLN A 49 -4.03 5.74 7.61
C GLN A 49 -4.74 4.70 6.75
N HIS A 50 -6.02 4.93 6.48
CA HIS A 50 -6.78 4.06 5.57
C HIS A 50 -6.47 4.40 4.10
N HIS A 51 -6.40 3.39 3.22
CA HIS A 51 -6.10 3.50 1.77
C HIS A 51 -6.83 4.63 1.03
N ARG A 52 -8.01 5.02 1.52
CA ARG A 52 -8.84 6.11 0.99
C ARG A 52 -8.11 7.45 0.85
N ILE A 53 -7.08 7.72 1.66
CA ILE A 53 -6.32 8.98 1.56
C ILE A 53 -5.51 9.10 0.26
N PHE A 54 -5.34 7.99 -0.47
CA PHE A 54 -4.62 7.91 -1.73
C PHE A 54 -5.55 7.87 -2.95
N CYS A 55 -6.87 7.93 -2.74
CA CYS A 55 -7.88 7.72 -3.77
C CYS A 55 -8.70 9.00 -4.02
N ASP A 56 -9.21 9.15 -5.24
CA ASP A 56 -10.22 10.15 -5.52
C ASP A 56 -11.52 9.88 -4.76
N ASP A 57 -12.19 10.95 -4.33
CA ASP A 57 -13.44 10.88 -3.56
C ASP A 57 -14.52 10.05 -4.27
N SER A 58 -14.60 10.14 -5.60
CA SER A 58 -15.59 9.38 -6.38
C SER A 58 -15.37 7.86 -6.30
N LEU A 59 -14.13 7.41 -6.17
CA LEU A 59 -13.81 6.00 -5.99
C LEU A 59 -14.17 5.57 -4.57
N VAL A 60 -13.76 6.34 -3.56
CA VAL A 60 -14.00 6.04 -2.15
C VAL A 60 -15.50 5.93 -1.84
N GLN A 61 -16.32 6.73 -2.52
CA GLN A 61 -17.78 6.72 -2.37
C GLN A 61 -18.49 5.64 -3.19
N SER A 62 -17.76 4.86 -4.00
CA SER A 62 -18.37 3.83 -4.83
C SER A 62 -18.66 2.55 -4.05
N ASP A 63 -19.77 1.88 -4.38
CA ASP A 63 -20.12 0.57 -3.83
C ASP A 63 -19.02 -0.46 -4.07
N ALA A 64 -18.30 -0.35 -5.19
CA ALA A 64 -17.20 -1.23 -5.54
C ALA A 64 -16.02 -1.12 -4.56
N TYR A 65 -15.72 0.10 -4.09
CA TYR A 65 -14.65 0.32 -3.11
C TYR A 65 -15.00 -0.29 -1.75
N GLN A 66 -16.26 -0.14 -1.32
CA GLN A 66 -16.74 -0.75 -0.09
C GLN A 66 -16.71 -2.28 -0.19
N ALA A 67 -17.26 -2.85 -1.26
CA ALA A 67 -17.29 -4.29 -1.48
C ALA A 67 -15.88 -4.91 -1.56
N PHE A 68 -14.91 -4.19 -2.11
CA PHE A 68 -13.51 -4.64 -2.17
C PHE A 68 -12.95 -4.91 -0.77
N TRP A 69 -13.10 -3.97 0.16
CA TRP A 69 -12.58 -4.11 1.52
C TRP A 69 -13.40 -5.11 2.36
N GLU A 70 -14.72 -5.15 2.17
CA GLU A 70 -15.57 -6.15 2.82
C GLU A 70 -15.20 -7.59 2.45
N ALA A 71 -14.71 -7.83 1.23
CA ALA A 71 -14.31 -9.15 0.77
C ALA A 71 -12.98 -9.66 1.35
N LEU A 72 -12.23 -8.82 2.06
CA LEU A 72 -10.94 -9.17 2.68
C LEU A 72 -11.06 -9.60 4.16
N ASN A 73 -12.25 -9.41 4.75
CA ASN A 73 -12.59 -9.76 6.14
C ASN A 73 -13.42 -11.05 6.20
#